data_AF-A0A060C554-F1
#
_entry.id   AF-A0A060C554-F1
#
_cell.length_a   1.000
_cell.length_b   1.000
_cell.length_c   1.000
_cell.angle_alpha   90.00
_cell.angle_beta   90.00
_cell.angle_gamma   90.00
#
_symmetry.space_group_name_H-M   'P 1'
#
loop_
_entity.id
_entity.type
_entity.pdbx_description
1 polymer ?
#
loop_
_entity_poly.entity_id
_entity_poly.type
_entity_poly.pdbx_seq_one_letter_code
_entity_poly.pdbx_strand_id
1 'polypeptide(L)'
;HEHHPENGQVMDKETMIKDILLMKQNNFNAVRCSHYPNHPLWYTLCDRYGLYVVDEANIETHGMVPMNRLSDDPVWLPAMSQRVTRMVQRDRNHPSIIIWSLGNESGHGANHDALYR
;
A
#
# COMPACT_ATOMS: atom_id res chain seq x y z
N HIS A 1 5.78 6.49 -2.45
CA HIS A 1 5.33 7.31 -1.31
C HIS A 1 4.53 8.51 -1.78
N GLU A 2 3.56 8.92 -0.98
CA GLU A 2 2.84 10.19 -1.13
C GLU A 2 3.63 11.30 -0.43
N HIS A 3 4.23 12.19 -1.21
CA HIS A 3 5.09 13.26 -0.71
C HIS A 3 5.04 14.49 -1.62
N HIS A 4 4.93 15.66 -1.01
CA HIS A 4 5.04 16.96 -1.64
C HIS A 4 6.00 17.84 -0.83
N PRO A 5 6.95 18.55 -1.47
CA PRO A 5 7.96 19.35 -0.78
C PRO A 5 7.37 20.48 0.08
N GLU A 6 6.21 21.00 -0.30
CA GLU A 6 5.54 22.10 0.42
C GLU A 6 4.40 21.62 1.33
N ASN A 7 3.72 20.53 0.96
CA ASN A 7 2.46 20.10 1.59
C ASN A 7 2.65 18.84 2.46
N GLY A 8 3.89 18.35 2.60
CA GLY A 8 4.20 17.16 3.36
C GLY A 8 3.67 15.90 2.68
N GLN A 9 2.65 15.27 3.26
CA GLN A 9 2.04 14.03 2.74
C GLN A 9 0.63 14.25 2.18
N VAL A 10 0.17 15.50 2.11
CA VAL A 10 -1.09 15.84 1.46
C VAL A 10 -0.90 15.79 -0.05
N MET A 11 -1.68 14.94 -0.73
CA MET A 11 -1.61 14.79 -2.18
C MET A 11 -2.73 15.55 -2.88
N ASP A 12 -2.35 16.25 -3.95
CA ASP A 12 -3.26 16.84 -4.93
C ASP A 12 -3.26 16.03 -6.23
N LYS A 13 -4.29 16.26 -7.06
CA LYS A 13 -4.50 15.53 -8.30
C LYS A 13 -3.41 15.82 -9.33
N GLU A 14 -2.95 17.06 -9.40
CA GLU A 14 -1.99 17.56 -10.37
C GLU A 14 -0.62 16.89 -10.15
N THR A 15 -0.19 16.76 -8.90
CA THR A 15 1.01 16.01 -8.51
C THR A 15 0.91 14.53 -8.90
N MET A 16 -0.22 13.86 -8.59
CA MET A 16 -0.41 12.45 -8.99
C MET A 16 -0.34 12.25 -10.50
N ILE A 17 -0.99 13.12 -11.27
CA ILE A 17 -0.97 13.04 -12.75
C ILE A 17 0.44 13.28 -13.27
N LYS A 18 1.16 14.28 -12.74
CA LYS A 18 2.55 14.57 -13.10
C LYS A 18 3.43 13.33 -12.89
N ASP A 19 3.32 12.68 -11.74
CA ASP A 19 4.10 11.48 -11.42
C ASP A 19 3.77 10.33 -12.39
N ILE A 20 2.49 10.07 -12.65
CA ILE A 20 2.07 9.03 -13.60
C ILE A 20 2.63 9.30 -15.00
N LEU A 21 2.52 10.54 -15.49
CA LEU A 21 3.02 10.89 -16.82
C LEU A 21 4.54 10.73 -16.91
N LEU A 22 5.28 11.19 -15.89
CA LEU A 22 6.73 11.02 -15.83
C LEU A 22 7.12 9.54 -15.81
N MET A 23 6.44 8.71 -15.01
CA MET A 23 6.66 7.27 -14.97
C MET A 23 6.43 6.63 -16.35
N LYS A 24 5.31 6.93 -17.00
CA LYS A 24 4.97 6.35 -18.31
C LYS A 24 5.92 6.81 -19.42
N GLN A 25 6.34 8.07 -19.42
CA GLN A 25 7.33 8.61 -20.35
C GLN A 25 8.70 7.93 -20.19
N ASN A 26 8.99 7.41 -19.00
CA ASN A 26 10.23 6.69 -18.68
C ASN A 26 10.04 5.15 -18.69
N ASN A 27 9.06 4.66 -19.45
CA ASN A 27 8.81 3.24 -19.69
C ASN A 27 8.47 2.41 -18.44
N PHE A 28 8.07 3.05 -17.33
CA PHE A 28 7.52 2.33 -16.19
C PHE A 28 6.09 1.85 -16.49
N ASN A 29 5.80 0.63 -16.06
CA ASN A 29 4.50 -0.01 -16.21
C ASN A 29 3.88 -0.42 -14.87
N ALA A 30 4.58 -0.25 -13.75
CA ALA A 30 4.12 -0.67 -12.43
C ALA A 30 4.54 0.29 -11.32
N VAL A 31 3.80 0.26 -10.21
CA VAL A 31 4.05 1.01 -8.99
C VAL A 31 3.62 0.20 -7.77
N ARG A 32 4.39 0.30 -6.67
CA ARG A 32 4.01 -0.23 -5.36
C ARG A 32 3.64 0.92 -4.43
N CYS A 33 2.53 0.78 -3.72
CA CYS A 33 2.06 1.77 -2.75
C CYS A 33 2.86 1.70 -1.43
N SER A 34 4.14 2.07 -1.47
CA SER A 34 5.02 2.05 -0.29
C SER A 34 4.57 3.06 0.78
N HIS A 35 4.27 2.68 2.03
CA HIS A 35 3.98 1.34 2.56
C HIS A 35 2.59 1.34 3.21
N TYR A 36 1.60 1.80 2.45
CA TYR A 36 0.22 2.04 2.89
C TYR A 36 -0.72 2.24 1.70
N PRO A 37 -2.04 2.04 1.89
CA PRO A 37 -3.00 2.33 0.83
C PRO A 37 -2.97 3.83 0.53
N ASN A 38 -2.80 4.19 -0.74
CA ASN A 38 -2.71 5.59 -1.19
C ASN A 38 -4.08 6.29 -1.14
N HIS A 39 -4.07 7.59 -1.47
CA HIS A 39 -5.27 8.38 -1.66
C HIS A 39 -6.18 7.74 -2.74
N PRO A 40 -7.52 7.66 -2.56
CA PRO A 40 -8.42 6.92 -3.45
C PRO A 40 -8.35 7.32 -4.93
N LEU A 41 -8.03 8.58 -5.23
CA LEU A 41 -7.87 9.06 -6.62
C LEU A 41 -6.70 8.38 -7.34
N TRP A 42 -5.65 7.96 -6.63
CA TRP A 42 -4.47 7.31 -7.22
C TRP A 42 -4.85 6.08 -8.04
N TYR A 43 -5.64 5.17 -7.46
CA TYR A 43 -6.07 3.94 -8.13
C TYR A 43 -6.94 4.23 -9.36
N THR A 44 -7.84 5.21 -9.27
CA THR A 44 -8.65 5.65 -10.42
C THR A 44 -7.77 6.20 -11.56
N LEU A 45 -6.68 6.88 -11.23
CA LEU A 45 -5.73 7.36 -12.23
C LEU A 45 -4.91 6.20 -12.81
N CYS A 46 -4.43 5.26 -11.98
CA CYS A 46 -3.73 4.06 -12.45
C CYS A 46 -4.58 3.19 -13.36
N ASP A 47 -5.88 3.04 -13.08
CA ASP A 47 -6.85 2.34 -13.94
C ASP A 47 -6.93 2.98 -15.33
N ARG A 48 -6.95 4.32 -15.39
CA ARG A 48 -7.15 5.08 -16.63
C ARG A 48 -5.88 5.21 -17.47
N TYR A 49 -4.74 5.46 -16.81
CA TYR A 49 -3.46 5.66 -17.49
C TYR A 49 -2.69 4.35 -17.71
N GLY A 50 -3.06 3.28 -17.02
CA GLY A 50 -2.46 1.95 -17.16
C GLY A 50 -1.13 1.83 -16.42
N LEU A 51 -1.19 1.56 -15.12
CA LEU A 51 -0.07 1.08 -14.32
C LEU A 51 -0.52 -0.13 -13.50
N TYR A 52 0.30 -1.17 -13.45
CA TYR A 52 0.11 -2.27 -12.52
C TYR A 52 0.41 -1.80 -11.09
N VAL A 53 -0.51 -2.04 -10.17
CA VAL A 53 -0.41 -1.58 -8.78
C VAL A 53 -0.25 -2.76 -7.84
N VAL A 54 0.74 -2.67 -6.94
CA VAL A 54 0.79 -3.45 -5.71
C VAL A 54 0.20 -2.58 -4.60
N ASP A 55 -1.00 -2.91 -4.15
CA ASP A 55 -1.64 -2.19 -3.04
C ASP A 55 -1.26 -2.83 -1.71
N GLU A 56 -0.81 -2.01 -0.75
CA GLU A 56 -0.10 -2.48 0.43
C GLU A 56 -0.74 -1.99 1.72
N ALA A 57 -1.03 -2.91 2.64
CA ALA A 57 -1.61 -2.56 3.92
C ALA A 57 -0.65 -1.67 4.72
N ASN A 58 -1.22 -0.71 5.46
CA ASN A 58 -0.44 0.20 6.30
C ASN A 58 0.04 -0.54 7.57
N ILE A 59 0.98 -1.47 7.42
CA ILE A 59 1.55 -2.27 8.50
C ILE A 59 3.07 -2.27 8.31
N GLU A 60 3.77 -1.60 9.22
CA GLU A 60 5.23 -1.64 9.30
C GLU A 60 5.65 -1.56 10.77
N THR A 61 6.41 -2.56 11.22
CA THR A 61 6.88 -2.66 12.61
C THR A 61 8.40 -2.80 12.68
N HIS A 62 9.11 -2.16 11.74
CA HIS A 62 10.56 -2.25 11.60
C HIS A 62 11.28 -2.00 12.93
N GLY A 63 10.85 -1.00 13.71
CA GLY A 63 11.46 -0.62 14.98
C GLY A 63 11.34 -1.63 16.13
N MET A 64 10.67 -2.77 15.93
CA MET A 64 10.54 -3.81 16.96
C MET A 64 11.76 -4.75 16.99
N VAL A 65 12.05 -5.34 18.16
CA VAL A 65 13.15 -6.30 18.33
C VAL A 65 12.66 -7.58 19.01
N PRO A 66 12.54 -8.73 18.32
CA PRO A 66 12.69 -8.90 16.88
C PRO A 66 11.59 -8.17 16.11
N MET A 67 11.81 -7.97 14.81
CA MET A 67 10.91 -7.21 13.93
C MET A 67 9.47 -7.78 13.92
N ASN A 68 9.34 -9.09 14.06
CA ASN A 68 8.06 -9.80 14.09
C ASN A 68 7.35 -9.79 15.45
N ARG A 69 7.89 -9.10 16.48
CA ARG A 69 7.35 -9.13 17.86
C ARG A 69 5.85 -8.85 17.90
N LEU A 70 5.33 -7.97 17.06
CA LEU A 70 3.90 -7.66 16.99
C LEU A 70 3.15 -8.54 15.98
N SER A 71 3.77 -8.90 14.86
CA SER A 71 3.13 -9.75 13.85
C SER A 71 2.97 -11.21 14.26
N ASP A 72 3.65 -11.63 15.32
CA ASP A 72 3.54 -12.98 15.90
C ASP A 72 2.73 -12.99 17.20
N ASP A 73 2.26 -11.83 17.66
CA ASP A 73 1.43 -11.71 18.87
C ASP A 73 -0.07 -11.71 18.50
N PRO A 74 -0.86 -12.71 18.93
CA PRO A 74 -2.28 -12.79 18.60
C PRO A 74 -3.10 -11.63 19.15
N VAL A 75 -2.61 -10.89 20.15
CA VAL A 75 -3.27 -9.67 20.66
C VAL A 75 -3.32 -8.58 19.59
N TRP A 76 -2.35 -8.55 18.67
CA TRP A 76 -2.27 -7.58 17.58
C TRP A 76 -3.02 -8.01 16.32
N LEU A 77 -3.47 -9.26 16.23
CA LEU A 77 -4.22 -9.77 15.08
C LEU A 77 -5.45 -8.91 14.72
N PRO A 78 -6.31 -8.46 15.66
CA PRO A 78 -7.44 -7.61 15.32
C PRO A 78 -7.02 -6.29 14.67
N ALA A 79 -5.94 -5.67 15.15
CA ALA A 79 -5.44 -4.39 14.63
C ALA A 79 -4.82 -4.55 13.23
N MET A 80 -4.05 -5.62 13.00
CA MET A 80 -3.50 -5.93 11.67
C MET A 80 -4.62 -6.32 10.69
N SER A 81 -5.59 -7.12 11.14
CA SER A 81 -6.73 -7.55 10.36
C SER A 81 -7.54 -6.40 9.80
N GLN A 82 -7.84 -5.38 10.62
CA GLN A 82 -8.54 -4.19 10.13
C GLN A 82 -7.76 -3.45 9.02
N ARG A 83 -6.43 -3.43 9.07
CA ARG A 83 -5.61 -2.73 8.07
C ARG A 83 -5.62 -3.45 6.72
N VAL A 84 -5.54 -4.78 6.73
CA VAL A 84 -5.62 -5.60 5.50
C VAL A 84 -7.05 -5.62 4.96
N THR A 85 -8.02 -6.02 5.77
CA THR A 85 -9.41 -6.24 5.32
C THR A 85 -10.06 -4.95 4.80
N ARG A 86 -9.82 -3.80 5.44
CA ARG A 86 -10.39 -2.53 4.99
C ARG A 86 -9.77 -2.03 3.69
N MET A 87 -8.47 -2.25 3.48
CA MET A 87 -7.81 -1.96 2.19
C MET A 87 -8.46 -2.79 1.08
N VAL A 88 -8.51 -4.12 1.25
CA VAL A 88 -9.11 -5.02 0.25
C VAL A 88 -10.58 -4.65 -0.01
N GLN A 89 -11.37 -4.41 1.04
CA GLN A 89 -12.78 -4.02 0.89
C GLN A 89 -12.96 -2.74 0.08
N ARG A 90 -12.09 -1.74 0.30
CA ARG A 90 -12.14 -0.45 -0.38
C ARG A 90 -11.74 -0.59 -1.85
N ASP A 91 -10.65 -1.31 -2.12
CA ASP A 91 -9.91 -1.16 -3.38
C ASP A 91 -10.06 -2.34 -4.35
N ARG A 92 -10.67 -3.47 -3.93
CA ARG A 92 -10.83 -4.71 -4.73
C ARG A 92 -11.45 -4.57 -6.13
N ASN A 93 -12.08 -3.44 -6.43
CA ASN A 93 -12.74 -3.20 -7.71
C ASN A 93 -11.85 -2.42 -8.70
N HIS A 94 -10.64 -2.00 -8.30
CA HIS A 94 -9.70 -1.31 -9.18
C HIS A 94 -8.92 -2.31 -10.05
N PRO A 95 -9.12 -2.31 -11.38
CA PRO A 95 -8.42 -3.24 -12.27
C PRO A 95 -6.90 -3.01 -12.34
N SER A 96 -6.39 -1.84 -11.96
CA SER A 96 -4.96 -1.60 -11.86
C SER A 96 -4.28 -2.42 -10.75
N ILE A 97 -5.01 -2.79 -9.70
CA ILE A 97 -4.46 -3.56 -8.58
C ILE A 97 -4.35 -5.03 -8.99
N ILE A 98 -3.13 -5.51 -9.11
CA ILE A 98 -2.84 -6.89 -9.52
C ILE A 98 -2.25 -7.75 -8.40
N ILE A 99 -1.76 -7.12 -7.32
CA ILE A 99 -1.14 -7.80 -6.17
C ILE A 99 -1.55 -7.05 -4.89
N TRP A 100 -1.86 -7.81 -3.85
CA TRP A 100 -2.02 -7.32 -2.48
C TRP A 100 -0.76 -7.60 -1.66
N SER A 101 -0.30 -6.62 -0.90
CA SER A 101 0.80 -6.78 0.05
C SER A 101 0.29 -6.63 1.49
N LEU A 102 0.77 -7.51 2.37
CA LEU A 102 0.38 -7.52 3.79
C LEU A 102 1.05 -6.41 4.62
N GLY A 103 1.99 -5.67 4.02
CA GLY A 103 2.73 -4.61 4.68
C GLY A 103 4.21 -4.63 4.31
N ASN A 104 5.03 -4.00 5.13
CA ASN A 104 6.46 -3.87 4.93
C ASN A 104 7.21 -4.14 6.25
N GLU A 105 8.46 -4.62 6.18
CA GLU A 105 9.42 -4.72 7.29
C GLU A 105 8.81 -4.98 8.68
N SER A 106 7.97 -6.01 8.78
CA SER A 106 7.29 -6.41 10.02
C SER A 106 7.70 -7.83 10.45
N GLY A 107 8.83 -8.32 9.94
CA GLY A 107 9.24 -9.73 10.03
C GLY A 107 8.18 -10.69 9.46
N HIS A 108 8.23 -11.96 9.88
CA HIS A 108 7.18 -12.95 9.60
C HIS A 108 6.64 -13.50 10.93
N GLY A 109 5.33 -13.72 11.00
CA GLY A 109 4.65 -14.15 12.23
C GLY A 109 3.25 -14.66 11.91
N ALA A 110 2.64 -15.37 12.86
CA ALA A 110 1.36 -16.07 12.68
C ALA A 110 0.21 -15.16 12.20
N ASN A 111 0.24 -13.86 12.51
CA ASN A 111 -0.78 -12.94 12.02
C ASN A 111 -0.65 -12.71 10.50
N HIS A 112 0.55 -12.75 9.92
CA HIS A 112 0.71 -12.67 8.47
C HIS A 112 0.10 -13.89 7.78
N ASP A 113 0.35 -15.09 8.30
CA ASP A 113 -0.23 -16.33 7.75
C ASP A 113 -1.76 -16.33 7.86
N ALA A 114 -2.31 -15.79 8.95
CA ALA A 114 -3.75 -15.64 9.13
C ALA A 114 -4.38 -14.64 8.15
N LEU A 115 -3.67 -13.57 7.80
CA LEU A 115 -4.15 -12.52 6.88
C LEU A 115 -3.90 -12.83 5.40
N TYR A 116 -3.02 -13.77 5.10
CA TYR A 116 -2.84 -14.32 3.77
C TYR A 116 -3.99 -15.25 3.35
N ARG A 117 -4.60 -15.94 4.32
CA ARG A 117 -5.71 -16.89 4.12
C ARG A 117 -7.05 -16.19 3.92
#